data_AF-A0A2N6U1U4-F1
#
_entry.id   AF-A0A2N6U1U4-F1
#
_cell.length_a   1.000
_cell.length_b   1.000
_cell.length_c   1.000
_cell.angle_alpha   90.00
_cell.angle_beta   90.00
_cell.angle_gamma   90.00
#
_symmetry.space_group_name_H-M   'P 1'
#
loop_
_entity.id
_entity.type
_entity.pdbx_description
1 polymer ?
#
loop_
_entity_poly.entity_id
_entity_poly.type
_entity_poly.pdbx_seq_one_letter_code
_entity_poly.pdbx_strand_id
1 'polypeptide(L)' 'MPLQSTRQRYCTVAEAAEYLGASTKFVRALIARGDLTGYRIGARQIRLDLREIDQALAPIPTSKTRGGAR' A
#
# COMPACT_ATOMS: atom_id res chain seq x y z
N MET A 1 8.76 -6.27 27.68
CA MET A 1 7.53 -6.38 26.87
C MET A 1 7.29 -5.04 26.18
N PRO A 2 7.68 -4.84 24.91
CA PRO A 2 7.33 -3.61 24.22
C PRO A 2 5.87 -3.70 23.79
N LEU A 3 5.02 -2.87 24.39
CA LEU A 3 3.71 -2.54 23.82
C LEU A 3 4.01 -1.79 22.52
N GLN A 4 4.05 -2.52 21.42
CA GLN A 4 4.13 -1.92 20.09
C GLN A 4 2.84 -1.13 19.91
N SER A 5 2.86 0.14 20.32
CA SER A 5 1.81 1.10 20.06
C SER A 5 1.71 1.20 18.55
N THR A 6 0.81 0.40 18.01
CA THR A 6 0.52 0.34 16.60
C THR A 6 -0.23 1.61 16.25
N ARG A 7 0.49 2.73 16.14
CA ARG A 7 0.00 3.93 15.48
C ARG A 7 -0.20 3.53 14.02
N GLN A 8 -1.35 2.95 13.73
CA GLN A 8 -1.93 2.89 12.40
C GLN A 8 -2.05 4.35 11.97
N ARG A 9 -1.08 4.79 11.15
CA ARG A 9 -1.06 6.16 10.65
C ARG A 9 -2.00 6.15 9.45
N TYR A 10 -3.25 6.55 9.68
CA TYR A 10 -4.21 6.73 8.60
C TYR A 10 -3.79 7.91 7.75
N CYS A 11 -3.44 7.67 6.49
CA CYS A 11 -3.13 8.70 5.51
C CYS A 11 -4.30 8.91 4.55
N THR A 12 -4.32 10.05 3.89
CA THR A 12 -5.24 10.34 2.79
C THR A 12 -4.73 9.70 1.49
N VAL A 13 -5.60 9.62 0.48
CA VAL A 13 -5.22 9.16 -0.87
C VAL A 13 -4.07 10.01 -1.46
N ALA A 14 -4.03 11.31 -1.14
CA ALA A 14 -2.98 12.21 -1.62
C ALA A 14 -1.63 11.91 -0.95
N GLU A 15 -1.61 11.79 0.38
CA GLU A 15 -0.41 11.43 1.13
C GLU A 15 0.10 10.04 0.76
N ALA A 16 -0.80 9.07 0.55
CA ALA A 16 -0.45 7.74 0.05
C ALA A 16 0.22 7.81 -1.33
N ALA A 17 -0.31 8.64 -2.23
CA ALA A 17 0.24 8.82 -3.56
C ALA A 17 1.65 9.42 -3.50
N GLU A 18 1.86 10.45 -2.67
CA GLU A 18 3.17 11.05 -2.43
C GLU A 18 4.16 10.04 -1.83
N TYR A 19 3.72 9.25 -0.85
CA TYR A 19 4.55 8.23 -0.20
C TYR A 19 5.00 7.12 -1.15
N LEU A 20 4.11 6.65 -2.02
CA LEU A 20 4.42 5.66 -3.06
C LEU A 20 5.16 6.26 -4.27
N GLY A 21 5.28 7.59 -4.36
CA GLY A 21 5.74 8.25 -5.58
C GLY A 21 4.84 8.01 -6.79
N ALA A 22 3.55 7.72 -6.56
CA ALA A 22 2.57 7.37 -7.58
C ALA A 22 1.48 8.44 -7.73
N SER A 23 0.63 8.30 -8.76
CA SER A 23 -0.53 9.19 -8.92
C SER A 23 -1.68 8.76 -8.01
N THR A 24 -2.50 9.71 -7.55
CA THR A 24 -3.74 9.43 -6.80
C THR A 24 -4.70 8.51 -7.55
N LYS A 25 -4.69 8.54 -8.89
CA LYS A 25 -5.44 7.61 -9.74
C LYS A 25 -4.97 6.16 -9.57
N PHE A 26 -3.66 5.95 -9.43
CA PHE A 26 -3.07 4.62 -9.21
C PHE A 26 -3.47 4.07 -7.84
N VAL A 27 -3.43 4.91 -6.80
CA VAL A 27 -3.89 4.53 -5.45
C VAL A 27 -5.37 4.14 -5.47
N ARG A 28 -6.24 4.90 -6.16
CA ARG A 28 -7.66 4.52 -6.29
C ARG A 28 -7.87 3.24 -7.09
N ALA A 29 -7.03 2.98 -8.09
CA ALA A 29 -7.05 1.73 -8.85
C ALA A 29 -6.64 0.53 -7.98
N LEU A 30 -5.65 0.68 -7.09
CA LEU A 30 -5.27 -0.35 -6.13
C LEU A 30 -6.41 -0.66 -5.15
N ILE A 31 -7.10 0.36 -4.66
CA ILE A 31 -8.30 0.17 -3.82
C ILE A 31 -9.40 -0.56 -4.59
N ALA A 32 -9.63 -0.19 -5.86
CA ALA A 32 -10.63 -0.84 -6.70
C ALA A 32 -10.27 -2.30 -7.05
N ARG A 33 -8.98 -2.63 -7.13
CA ARG A 33 -8.47 -3.99 -7.33
C ARG A 33 -8.55 -4.85 -6.06
N GLY A 34 -8.62 -4.21 -4.89
CA GLY A 34 -8.59 -4.90 -3.59
C GLY A 34 -7.17 -5.15 -3.07
N ASP A 35 -6.14 -4.61 -3.73
CA ASP A 35 -4.75 -4.67 -3.27
C ASP A 35 -4.52 -3.78 -2.02
N LEU A 36 -5.41 -2.80 -1.78
CA LEU A 36 -5.33 -1.83 -0.70
C LEU A 36 -6.71 -1.58 -0.08
N THR A 37 -6.83 -1.63 1.25
CA THR A 37 -8.09 -1.29 1.92
C THR A 37 -8.27 0.21 2.07
N GLY A 38 -9.35 0.73 1.48
CA GLY A 38 -9.80 2.10 1.68
C GLY A 38 -10.86 2.20 2.77
N TYR A 39 -10.52 2.83 3.90
CA TYR A 39 -11.47 3.15 4.96
C TYR A 39 -12.21 4.44 4.64
N ARG A 40 -13.53 4.37 4.50
CA ARG A 40 -14.34 5.57 4.23
C ARG A 40 -14.67 6.28 5.54
N ILE A 41 -14.36 7.57 5.61
CA ILE A 41 -14.76 8.45 6.72
C ILE A 41 -15.81 9.43 6.19
N GLY A 42 -17.04 9.26 6.66
CA GLY A 42 -18.18 10.10 6.27
C GLY A 42 -18.57 9.97 4.79
N ALA A 43 -19.18 11.04 4.26
CA ALA A 43 -19.79 11.01 2.93
C ALA A 43 -18.78 11.04 1.75
N ARG A 44 -17.54 11.50 1.97
CA ARG A 44 -16.63 11.81 0.85
C ARG A 44 -15.14 11.59 1.08
N GLN A 45 -14.70 11.35 2.32
CA GLN A 45 -13.28 11.16 2.61
C GLN A 45 -12.91 9.68 2.65
N ILE A 46 -11.76 9.35 2.06
CA ILE A 46 -11.16 8.02 2.08
C ILE A 46 -9.83 8.13 2.81
N ARG A 47 -9.62 7.28 3.80
CA ARG A 47 -8.38 7.07 4.51
C ARG A 47 -7.81 5.70 4.16
N LEU A 48 -6.50 5.62 4.07
CA LEU A 48 -5.76 4.39 3.89
C LEU A 48 -4.88 4.17 5.10
N ASP A 49 -4.65 2.92 5.47
CA ASP A 49 -3.67 2.60 6.50
C ASP A 49 -2.28 2.52 5.87
N LEU A 50 -1.36 3.36 6.35
CA LEU A 50 0.01 3.43 5.84
C LEU A 50 0.77 2.11 6.06
N ARG A 51 0.39 1.31 7.06
CA ARG A 51 0.97 -0.03 7.25
C ARG A 51 0.56 -1.02 6.17
N GLU A 52 -0.67 -0.90 5.70
CA GLU A 52 -1.18 -1.79 4.67
C GLU A 52 -0.53 -1.45 3.32
N ILE A 53 -0.27 -0.16 3.07
CA ILE A 53 0.58 0.30 1.97
C ILE A 53 1.98 -0.33 2.06
N ASP A 54 2.60 -0.28 3.24
CA ASP A 54 3.92 -0.88 3.48
C ASP A 54 3.93 -2.40 3.27
N GLN A 55 2.87 -3.10 3.67
CA GLN A 55 2.75 -4.55 3.42
C GLN A 55 2.42 -4.90 1.96
N ALA A 56 1.69 -4.03 1.25
CA ALA A 56 1.38 -4.22 -0.17
C ALA A 56 2.63 -4.04 -1.07
N LEU A 57 3.69 -3.39 -0.56
CA LEU A 57 5.00 -3.35 -1.20
C LEU A 57 5.67 -4.73 -1.13
N ALA A 58 5.24 -5.63 -2.00
CA ALA A 58 5.92 -6.90 -2.20
C ALA A 58 7.27 -6.65 -2.92
N PRO A 59 8.39 -7.20 -2.42
CA PRO A 59 9.66 -7.11 -3.13
C PRO A 59 9.51 -7.77 -4.50
N ILE A 60 9.86 -7.05 -5.57
CA ILE A 60 9.89 -7.60 -6.92
C ILE A 60 10.89 -8.77 -6.88
N PRO A 61 10.45 -10.02 -7.09
CA PRO A 61 11.39 -11.13 -7.11
C PRO A 61 12.34 -10.90 -8.27
N THR A 62 13.61 -10.57 -7.97
CA THR A 62 14.67 -10.66 -8.96
C THR A 62 14.64 -12.08 -9.47
N SER A 63 14.38 -12.27 -10.76
CA SER A 63 14.18 -13.60 -11.33
C SER A 63 15.48 -14.39 -11.23
N LYS A 64 15.72 -15.07 -10.10
CA LYS A 64 16.74 -16.10 -10.03
C LYS A 64 16.12 -17.38 -10.56
N THR A 65 16.06 -17.53 -11.87
CA THR A 65 15.67 -18.77 -12.57
C THR A 65 15.99 -18.60 -14.06
N ARG A 66 16.74 -19.47 -14.75
CA ARG A 66 17.25 -20.81 -14.46
C ARG A 66 18.48 -21.05 -15.33
N GLY A 67 19.49 -21.75 -14.81
CA GLY A 67 20.64 -22.17 -15.60
C GLY A 67 20.22 -23.05 -16.79
N GLY A 68 20.75 -22.74 -17.97
CA GLY A 68 20.84 -23.67 -19.08
C GLY A 68 22.16 -24.42 -18.95
N ALA A 69 22.15 -25.54 -18.23
CA ALA A 69 23.17 -26.56 -18.33
C ALA A 69 22.64 -27.67 -19.24
N ARG A 70 23.13 -27.71 -20.49
CA ARG A 70 23.49 -28.89 -21.28
C ARG A 70 23.86 -28.48 -22.70
#